data_AF-A0A1Y2CMW8-F1
#
_entry.id   AF-A0A1Y2CMW8-F1
#
_cell.length_a   1.000
_cell.length_b   1.000
_cell.length_c   1.000
_cell.angle_alpha   90.00
_cell.angle_beta   90.00
_cell.angle_gamma   90.00
#
_symmetry.space_group_name_H-M   'P 1'
#
loop_
_entity.id
_entity.type
_entity.pdbx_description
1 polymer ?
#
loop_
_entity_poly.entity_id
_entity_poly.type
_entity_poly.pdbx_seq_one_letter_code
_entity_poly.pdbx_strand_id
1 'polypeptide(L)'
;MLENEKKSSELTSFLDILSPLRKRNNSNTSSENDTTQNDTPNTSNNKEDNNEFYNKLYYKVTVTEQQKNNIDSLLSTQSFFKLQVLTNNPNLPNDEYVIERKNKDFQILYQILLKNNPGNFVQPVIEKYSFNTTHEELLKNRKYSLEKFIKQITTHPVLKKDPIIEKFFSTNKFNEKEPDSNKKFKLFRNLPNNTFLKGPENEEKILNQKLKIELLSNQLKTLIKVLETLLKNQKECISTYDDVIRTLSNFEKSKEEKPISFNIKSIKTVMEKIKKNEKKYHKQDIHDLLIISDEYIQKLDSIKICFNARTRIYNTWMETSQLYKTKLESLNRTKNSWLFEQESLKAKTKEFDELNQKLKKQENEFNTITETIQKELQEFEKLKTEEFLDAIQHWLEILLEKENKKIKAYEKYFIHIEKENQKTTATKEST
;
A
#
# COMPACT_ATOMS: atom_id res chain seq x y z
N MET A 1 33.74 10.67 23.80
CA MET A 1 33.68 9.76 22.63
C MET A 1 33.08 8.40 22.99
N LEU A 2 33.58 7.71 24.03
CA LEU A 2 33.05 6.43 24.52
C LEU A 2 31.55 6.43 24.87
N GLU A 3 31.02 7.55 25.39
CA GLU A 3 29.60 7.68 25.74
C GLU A 3 28.66 7.81 24.52
N ASN A 4 29.17 8.36 23.41
CA ASN A 4 28.42 8.48 22.16
C ASN A 4 28.37 7.15 21.40
N GLU A 5 29.44 6.34 21.49
CA GLU A 5 29.46 4.98 20.94
C GLU A 5 28.51 4.06 21.71
N LYS A 6 28.46 4.19 23.05
CA LYS A 6 27.56 3.41 23.89
C LYS A 6 26.08 3.71 23.59
N LYS A 7 25.71 4.99 23.48
CA LYS A 7 24.36 5.43 23.07
C LYS A 7 24.01 4.99 21.63
N SER A 8 24.98 5.04 20.71
CA SER A 8 24.81 4.51 19.35
C SER A 8 24.55 3.00 19.35
N SER A 9 25.23 2.22 20.19
CA SER A 9 25.02 0.77 20.29
C SER A 9 23.66 0.42 20.91
N GLU A 10 23.24 1.16 21.94
CA GLU A 10 21.94 0.99 22.60
C GLU A 10 20.78 1.35 21.67
N LEU A 11 20.95 2.40 20.83
CA LEU A 11 19.98 2.79 19.81
C LEU A 11 19.88 1.79 18.66
N THR A 12 21.00 1.17 18.28
CA THR A 12 21.01 0.11 17.26
C THR A 12 20.27 -1.13 17.79
N SER A 13 20.51 -1.49 19.06
CA SER A 13 19.79 -2.54 19.77
C SER A 13 18.28 -2.24 19.86
N PHE A 14 17.88 -0.99 20.13
CA PHE A 14 16.47 -0.59 20.15
C PHE A 14 15.78 -0.71 18.79
N LEU A 15 16.44 -0.31 17.70
CA LEU A 15 15.93 -0.47 16.34
C LEU A 15 15.88 -1.94 15.89
N ASP A 16 16.82 -2.77 16.39
CA ASP A 16 16.83 -4.21 16.14
C ASP A 16 15.71 -4.96 16.90
N ILE A 17 15.30 -4.46 18.08
CA ILE A 17 14.16 -4.99 18.84
C ILE A 17 12.83 -4.77 18.08
N LEU A 18 12.71 -3.69 17.31
CA LEU A 18 11.52 -3.39 16.52
C LEU A 18 11.44 -4.21 15.21
N SER A 19 12.52 -4.90 14.79
CA SER A 19 12.56 -5.63 13.51
C SER A 19 13.51 -6.87 13.50
N PRO A 20 13.04 -8.05 13.96
CA PRO A 20 13.84 -9.29 13.95
C PRO A 20 14.33 -9.74 12.56
N LEU A 21 13.72 -9.23 11.48
CA LEU A 21 14.04 -9.58 10.09
C LEU A 21 15.32 -8.92 9.55
N ARG A 22 15.89 -7.94 10.26
CA ARG A 22 17.16 -7.29 9.87
C ARG A 22 18.35 -8.26 9.83
N LYS A 23 18.30 -9.37 10.59
CA LYS A 23 19.35 -10.41 10.58
C LYS A 23 19.46 -11.16 9.25
N ARG A 24 18.39 -11.24 8.43
CA ARG A 24 18.38 -12.09 7.23
C ARG A 24 19.04 -11.46 6.01
N ASN A 25 19.09 -10.14 5.92
CA ASN A 25 19.61 -9.45 4.74
C ASN A 25 21.09 -9.06 4.86
N ASN A 26 21.64 -8.97 6.08
CA ASN A 26 23.05 -8.63 6.31
C ASN A 26 23.99 -9.84 6.41
N SER A 27 23.48 -11.08 6.44
CA SER A 27 24.32 -12.29 6.51
C SER A 27 24.83 -12.79 5.15
N ASN A 28 24.49 -12.13 4.04
CA ASN A 28 24.86 -12.60 2.69
C ASN A 28 26.01 -11.82 2.03
N THR A 29 26.74 -10.99 2.78
CA THR A 29 27.91 -10.26 2.27
C THR A 29 29.03 -10.27 3.30
N SER A 30 29.69 -11.41 3.45
CA SER A 30 31.11 -11.55 3.85
C SER A 30 31.44 -13.01 4.10
N SER A 31 32.15 -13.66 3.16
CA SER A 31 33.11 -14.74 3.42
C SER A 31 33.79 -15.14 2.09
N GLU A 32 34.97 -14.60 1.84
CA GLU A 32 35.99 -15.24 1.00
C GLU A 32 37.09 -15.82 1.92
N ASN A 33 37.45 -17.06 1.63
CA ASN A 33 38.72 -17.78 1.86
C ASN A 33 39.19 -18.06 3.31
N ASP A 34 39.23 -19.35 3.71
CA ASP A 34 40.48 -20.14 3.65
C ASP A 34 40.32 -21.66 3.94
N THR A 35 41.08 -22.45 3.16
CA THR A 35 41.65 -23.82 3.36
C THR A 35 40.80 -25.09 3.58
N THR A 36 40.80 -25.94 2.53
CA THR A 36 41.13 -27.39 2.44
C THR A 36 40.80 -28.36 3.59
N GLN A 37 40.03 -29.42 3.28
CA GLN A 37 40.52 -30.81 3.18
C GLN A 37 39.48 -31.75 2.54
N ASN A 38 40.00 -32.81 1.92
CA ASN A 38 39.32 -33.79 1.07
C ASN A 38 38.30 -34.64 1.83
N ASP A 39 37.24 -35.08 1.14
CA ASP A 39 36.90 -36.51 0.99
C ASP A 39 35.62 -36.68 0.13
N THR A 40 35.78 -37.42 -0.98
CA THR A 40 34.72 -38.23 -1.62
C THR A 40 35.17 -39.69 -1.46
N PRO A 41 34.30 -40.73 -1.51
CA PRO A 41 33.03 -40.80 -2.25
C PRO A 41 31.88 -41.56 -1.53
N ASN A 42 30.62 -41.38 -1.99
CA ASN A 42 29.86 -42.50 -2.56
C ASN A 42 28.44 -42.14 -3.02
N THR A 43 28.16 -42.62 -4.22
CA THR A 43 26.91 -42.76 -4.96
C THR A 43 25.78 -43.36 -4.14
N SER A 44 24.56 -42.80 -4.25
CA SER A 44 23.30 -43.56 -4.37
C SER A 44 22.12 -42.63 -4.67
N ASN A 45 21.56 -42.81 -5.86
CA ASN A 45 20.19 -42.58 -6.32
C ASN A 45 19.19 -41.94 -5.34
N ASN A 46 18.66 -40.77 -5.72
CA ASN A 46 17.25 -40.38 -5.59
C ASN A 46 17.02 -39.12 -6.44
N LYS A 47 16.89 -39.31 -7.76
CA LYS A 47 16.36 -38.30 -8.67
C LYS A 47 14.95 -38.72 -9.05
N GLU A 48 13.95 -38.32 -8.27
CA GLU A 48 12.56 -38.35 -8.76
C GLU A 48 11.54 -37.42 -8.08
N ASP A 49 11.91 -36.58 -7.09
CA ASP A 49 10.92 -35.71 -6.40
C ASP A 49 11.07 -34.19 -6.60
N ASN A 50 11.91 -33.72 -7.54
CA ASN A 50 12.18 -32.27 -7.69
C ASN A 50 11.48 -31.58 -8.89
N ASN A 51 10.61 -32.26 -9.63
CA ASN A 51 10.02 -31.70 -10.87
C ASN A 51 8.65 -31.01 -10.70
N GLU A 52 7.98 -31.07 -9.55
CA GLU A 52 6.69 -30.38 -9.37
C GLU A 52 6.81 -28.87 -9.08
N PHE A 53 7.96 -28.40 -8.58
CA PHE A 53 8.12 -26.98 -8.21
C PHE A 53 8.33 -26.04 -9.41
N TYR A 54 8.84 -26.55 -10.54
CA TYR A 54 9.14 -25.75 -11.73
C TYR A 54 7.93 -25.51 -12.66
N ASN A 55 6.78 -26.13 -12.40
CA ASN A 55 5.60 -26.05 -13.27
C ASN A 55 4.51 -25.07 -12.79
N LYS A 56 4.77 -24.27 -11.74
CA LYS A 56 3.76 -23.33 -11.23
C LYS A 56 3.75 -22.04 -12.07
N LEU A 57 2.57 -21.69 -12.61
CA LEU A 57 2.36 -20.45 -13.36
C LEU A 57 2.88 -19.23 -12.58
N TYR A 58 3.76 -18.45 -13.21
CA TYR A 58 4.33 -17.23 -12.66
C TYR A 58 4.30 -16.07 -13.66
N TYR A 59 4.28 -14.86 -13.10
CA TYR A 59 4.53 -13.62 -13.81
C TYR A 59 5.49 -12.78 -12.97
N LYS A 60 6.54 -12.28 -13.58
CA LYS A 60 7.43 -11.29 -13.01
C LYS A 60 7.37 -10.08 -13.93
N VAL A 61 6.85 -8.96 -13.41
CA VAL A 61 6.57 -7.78 -14.21
C VAL A 61 7.25 -6.57 -13.62
N THR A 62 7.95 -5.81 -14.45
CA THR A 62 8.53 -4.51 -14.09
C THR A 62 7.81 -3.41 -14.84
N VAL A 63 7.33 -2.41 -14.12
CA VAL A 63 6.62 -1.26 -14.68
C VAL A 63 7.63 -0.14 -14.91
N THR A 64 7.69 0.39 -16.12
CA THR A 64 8.51 1.54 -16.47
C THR A 64 7.64 2.58 -17.14
N GLU A 65 7.87 3.85 -16.82
CA GLU A 65 7.12 4.95 -17.41
C GLU A 65 7.74 5.34 -18.76
N GLN A 66 6.91 5.59 -19.76
CA GLN A 66 7.40 6.23 -20.97
C GLN A 66 7.63 7.72 -20.70
N GLN A 67 8.87 8.18 -20.81
CA GLN A 67 9.17 9.60 -20.85
C GLN A 67 8.61 10.19 -22.14
N LYS A 68 7.45 10.86 -22.06
CA LYS A 68 7.01 11.77 -23.12
C LYS A 68 7.54 13.16 -22.81
N ASN A 69 8.14 13.79 -23.81
CA ASN A 69 8.80 15.10 -23.71
C ASN A 69 7.85 16.27 -23.42
N ASN A 70 6.53 16.03 -23.27
CA ASN A 70 5.53 17.07 -23.09
C ASN A 70 4.74 16.86 -21.78
N ILE A 71 4.86 17.82 -20.87
CA ILE A 71 4.37 17.76 -19.48
C ILE A 71 2.85 17.57 -19.43
N ASP A 72 2.11 18.20 -20.35
CA ASP A 72 0.64 18.10 -20.44
C ASP A 72 0.17 16.70 -20.89
N SER A 73 0.98 15.99 -21.69
CA SER A 73 0.67 14.61 -22.09
C SER A 73 0.88 13.60 -20.95
N LEU A 74 1.72 13.93 -19.96
CA LEU A 74 2.07 13.06 -18.83
C LEU A 74 0.97 13.03 -17.75
N LEU A 75 0.22 14.14 -17.63
CA LEU A 75 -0.94 14.27 -16.75
C LEU A 75 -2.23 13.73 -17.40
N SER A 76 -2.21 13.49 -18.71
CA SER A 76 -3.36 12.92 -19.42
C SER A 76 -3.66 11.50 -18.96
N THR A 77 -4.94 11.12 -18.95
CA THR A 77 -5.40 9.73 -18.74
C THR A 77 -4.91 8.76 -19.83
N GLN A 78 -4.21 9.28 -20.84
CA GLN A 78 -3.58 8.56 -21.93
C GLN A 78 -2.08 8.31 -21.69
N SER A 79 -1.56 8.52 -20.47
CA SER A 79 -0.20 8.10 -20.12
C SER A 79 -0.05 6.58 -20.32
N PHE A 80 1.05 6.19 -20.95
CA PHE A 80 1.38 4.80 -21.25
C PHE A 80 2.52 4.33 -20.35
N PHE A 81 2.38 3.12 -19.84
CA PHE A 81 3.39 2.41 -19.07
C PHE A 81 3.90 1.24 -19.88
N LYS A 82 5.21 1.10 -19.93
CA LYS A 82 5.91 -0.07 -20.47
C LYS A 82 6.00 -1.13 -19.38
N LEU A 83 5.49 -2.32 -19.67
CA LEU A 83 5.54 -3.48 -18.80
C LEU A 83 6.53 -4.46 -19.41
N GLN A 84 7.63 -4.71 -18.70
CA GLN A 84 8.54 -5.82 -19.02
C GLN A 84 7.98 -7.04 -18.32
N VAL A 85 7.55 -8.03 -19.10
CA VAL A 85 6.86 -9.23 -18.61
C VAL A 85 7.78 -10.42 -18.81
N LEU A 86 8.02 -11.15 -17.73
CA LEU A 86 8.66 -12.47 -17.73
C LEU A 86 7.65 -13.50 -17.17
N THR A 87 7.32 -14.52 -17.93
CA THR A 87 6.26 -15.50 -17.58
C THR A 87 6.54 -16.86 -18.19
N ASN A 88 5.97 -17.90 -17.61
CA ASN A 88 5.94 -19.26 -18.19
C ASN A 88 4.54 -19.64 -18.71
N ASN A 89 3.66 -18.66 -18.94
CA ASN A 89 2.33 -18.94 -19.48
C ASN A 89 2.44 -19.32 -20.97
N PRO A 90 2.06 -20.54 -21.38
CA PRO A 90 2.13 -20.96 -22.78
C PRO A 90 1.17 -20.20 -23.70
N ASN A 91 0.15 -19.52 -23.15
CA ASN A 91 -0.79 -18.71 -23.93
C ASN A 91 -0.23 -17.33 -24.31
N LEU A 92 0.99 -17.00 -23.87
CA LEU A 92 1.64 -15.71 -24.10
C LEU A 92 2.76 -15.84 -25.14
N PRO A 93 3.10 -14.75 -25.85
CA PRO A 93 3.88 -14.79 -27.08
C PRO A 93 5.30 -15.33 -26.91
N ASN A 94 5.96 -14.99 -25.80
CA ASN A 94 7.33 -15.37 -25.46
C ASN A 94 7.46 -15.41 -23.93
N ASP A 95 8.53 -16.03 -23.43
CA ASP A 95 8.84 -16.05 -22.00
C ASP A 95 9.18 -14.66 -21.47
N GLU A 96 9.82 -13.81 -22.29
CA GLU A 96 10.17 -12.42 -21.96
C GLU A 96 9.79 -11.48 -23.11
N TYR A 97 9.06 -10.40 -22.79
CA TYR A 97 8.66 -9.40 -23.78
C TYR A 97 8.21 -8.10 -23.12
N VAL A 98 8.03 -7.05 -23.93
CA VAL A 98 7.59 -5.73 -23.48
C VAL A 98 6.25 -5.37 -24.11
N ILE A 99 5.31 -4.90 -23.29
CA ILE A 99 4.02 -4.38 -23.75
C ILE A 99 3.77 -2.97 -23.22
N GLU A 100 2.85 -2.27 -23.85
CA GLU A 100 2.43 -0.93 -23.44
C GLU A 100 0.96 -0.92 -23.06
N ARG A 101 0.66 -0.31 -21.91
CA ARG A 101 -0.70 -0.18 -21.36
C ARG A 101 -0.96 1.23 -20.89
N LYS A 102 -2.15 1.74 -21.17
CA LYS A 102 -2.58 3.06 -20.70
C LYS A 102 -3.01 2.98 -19.24
N ASN A 103 -2.92 4.09 -18.50
CA ASN A 103 -3.45 4.14 -17.13
C ASN A 103 -4.92 3.65 -17.03
N LYS A 104 -5.75 4.05 -18.00
CA LYS A 104 -7.16 3.61 -18.09
C LYS A 104 -7.32 2.09 -18.21
N ASP A 105 -6.38 1.40 -18.86
CA ASP A 105 -6.42 -0.05 -19.04
C ASP A 105 -6.29 -0.76 -17.69
N PHE A 106 -5.46 -0.25 -16.78
CA PHE A 106 -5.32 -0.78 -15.41
C PHE A 106 -6.59 -0.57 -14.58
N GLN A 107 -7.26 0.57 -14.73
CA GLN A 107 -8.55 0.81 -14.08
C GLN A 107 -9.61 -0.17 -14.58
N ILE A 108 -9.67 -0.40 -15.90
CA ILE A 108 -10.58 -1.39 -16.49
C ILE A 108 -10.27 -2.79 -15.96
N LEU A 109 -9.00 -3.18 -15.94
CA LEU A 109 -8.54 -4.45 -15.38
C LEU A 109 -8.99 -4.63 -13.93
N TYR A 110 -8.74 -3.63 -13.07
CA TYR A 110 -9.16 -3.62 -11.67
C TYR A 110 -10.67 -3.86 -11.53
N GLN A 111 -11.49 -3.17 -12.34
CA GLN A 111 -12.95 -3.31 -12.31
C GLN A 111 -13.43 -4.69 -12.77
N ILE A 112 -12.80 -5.25 -13.80
CA ILE A 112 -13.13 -6.59 -14.29
C ILE A 112 -12.75 -7.65 -13.24
N LEU A 113 -11.57 -7.53 -12.62
CA LEU A 113 -11.12 -8.46 -11.58
C LEU A 113 -12.08 -8.49 -10.38
N LEU A 114 -12.54 -7.32 -9.92
CA LEU A 114 -13.52 -7.24 -8.83
C LEU A 114 -14.89 -7.83 -9.19
N LYS A 115 -15.26 -7.79 -10.47
CA LYS A 115 -16.51 -8.39 -10.95
C LYS A 115 -16.37 -9.92 -11.08
N ASN A 116 -15.25 -10.40 -11.60
CA ASN A 116 -15.02 -11.82 -11.88
C ASN A 116 -14.74 -12.61 -10.60
N ASN A 117 -14.15 -11.98 -9.58
CA ASN A 117 -13.67 -12.64 -8.37
C ASN A 117 -14.35 -12.03 -7.12
N PRO A 118 -15.66 -12.25 -6.90
CA PRO A 118 -16.37 -11.65 -5.78
C PRO A 118 -15.84 -12.17 -4.45
N GLY A 119 -15.41 -11.25 -3.58
CA GLY A 119 -14.87 -11.56 -2.25
C GLY A 119 -13.36 -11.59 -2.16
N ASN A 120 -12.65 -11.72 -3.28
CA ASN A 120 -11.20 -11.59 -3.32
C ASN A 120 -10.80 -10.11 -3.26
N PHE A 121 -9.82 -9.79 -2.42
CA PHE A 121 -9.32 -8.43 -2.29
C PHE A 121 -8.42 -8.09 -3.48
N VAL A 122 -8.77 -7.01 -4.18
CA VAL A 122 -7.96 -6.46 -5.27
C VAL A 122 -7.48 -5.08 -4.85
N GLN A 123 -6.17 -4.85 -4.92
CA GLN A 123 -5.56 -3.57 -4.60
C GLN A 123 -6.04 -2.51 -5.61
N PRO A 124 -6.49 -1.34 -5.13
CA PRO A 124 -6.92 -0.28 -6.03
C PRO A 124 -5.75 0.33 -6.80
N VAL A 125 -6.04 0.76 -8.02
CA VAL A 125 -5.12 1.56 -8.84
C VAL A 125 -5.30 3.03 -8.47
N ILE A 126 -4.26 3.64 -7.89
CA ILE A 126 -4.32 5.00 -7.32
C ILE A 126 -3.84 6.02 -8.35
N GLU A 127 -4.75 6.89 -8.80
CA GLU A 127 -4.40 7.94 -9.77
C GLU A 127 -3.96 9.25 -9.12
N LYS A 128 -4.49 9.52 -7.93
CA LYS A 128 -4.31 10.76 -7.18
C LYS A 128 -4.51 10.48 -5.70
N TYR A 129 -3.63 11.05 -4.89
CA TYR A 129 -3.69 11.04 -3.44
C TYR A 129 -4.51 12.23 -2.92
N SER A 130 -5.12 12.11 -1.75
CA SER A 130 -5.95 13.18 -1.18
C SER A 130 -5.17 14.43 -0.77
N PHE A 131 -3.89 14.27 -0.42
CA PHE A 131 -2.99 15.34 -0.02
C PHE A 131 -2.30 15.99 -1.22
N ASN A 132 -1.79 17.21 -1.01
CA ASN A 132 -1.10 17.97 -2.03
C ASN A 132 0.24 17.31 -2.40
N THR A 133 0.40 16.97 -3.68
CA THR A 133 1.62 16.39 -4.25
C THR A 133 2.14 17.26 -5.38
N THR A 134 3.45 17.30 -5.56
CA THR A 134 4.05 17.90 -6.75
C THR A 134 3.83 17.01 -7.97
N HIS A 135 4.00 17.55 -9.19
CA HIS A 135 3.84 16.77 -10.41
C HIS A 135 4.81 15.57 -10.48
N GLU A 136 6.06 15.75 -10.05
CA GLU A 136 7.06 14.67 -10.03
C GLU A 136 6.70 13.57 -9.02
N GLU A 137 6.23 13.94 -7.83
CA GLU A 137 5.76 13.01 -6.80
C GLU A 137 4.55 12.21 -7.31
N LEU A 138 3.62 12.87 -7.98
CA LEU A 138 2.41 12.25 -8.49
C LEU A 138 2.74 11.13 -9.49
N LEU A 139 3.71 11.34 -10.39
CA LEU A 139 4.14 10.34 -11.37
C LEU A 139 4.83 9.14 -10.71
N LYS A 140 5.75 9.42 -9.77
CA LYS A 140 6.43 8.38 -8.98
C LYS A 140 5.43 7.54 -8.21
N ASN A 141 4.46 8.18 -7.56
CA ASN A 141 3.47 7.49 -6.74
C ASN A 141 2.51 6.65 -7.61
N ARG A 142 2.14 7.15 -8.80
CA ARG A 142 1.38 6.35 -9.79
C ARG A 142 2.12 5.10 -10.22
N LYS A 143 3.40 5.25 -10.60
CA LYS A 143 4.24 4.10 -10.97
C LYS A 143 4.27 3.07 -9.83
N TYR A 144 4.55 3.52 -8.62
CA TYR A 144 4.63 2.68 -7.43
C TYR A 144 3.30 1.96 -7.14
N SER A 145 2.17 2.66 -7.22
CA SER A 145 0.84 2.08 -7.06
C SER A 145 0.55 1.00 -8.12
N LEU A 146 0.92 1.24 -9.38
CA LEU A 146 0.77 0.28 -10.46
C LEU A 146 1.65 -0.96 -10.26
N GLU A 147 2.88 -0.78 -9.81
CA GLU A 147 3.78 -1.90 -9.47
C GLU A 147 3.19 -2.76 -8.35
N LYS A 148 2.67 -2.14 -7.28
CA LYS A 148 1.97 -2.86 -6.21
C LYS A 148 0.76 -3.64 -6.72
N PHE A 149 -0.09 -2.98 -7.51
CA PHE A 149 -1.28 -3.60 -8.09
C PHE A 149 -0.91 -4.81 -8.97
N ILE A 150 0.02 -4.65 -9.90
CA ILE A 150 0.47 -5.72 -10.79
C ILE A 150 1.12 -6.86 -9.99
N LYS A 151 1.96 -6.54 -9.01
CA LYS A 151 2.57 -7.54 -8.12
C LYS A 151 1.49 -8.35 -7.42
N GLN A 152 0.47 -7.71 -6.85
CA GLN A 152 -0.59 -8.40 -6.12
C GLN A 152 -1.37 -9.36 -7.03
N ILE A 153 -1.86 -8.89 -8.19
CA ILE A 153 -2.69 -9.73 -9.08
C ILE A 153 -1.89 -10.88 -9.69
N THR A 154 -0.57 -10.74 -9.83
CA THR A 154 0.31 -11.79 -10.37
C THR A 154 0.76 -12.80 -9.31
N THR A 155 0.85 -12.41 -8.04
CA THR A 155 1.17 -13.31 -6.94
C THR A 155 -0.04 -14.06 -6.39
N HIS A 156 -1.21 -13.42 -6.41
CA HIS A 156 -2.43 -13.97 -5.81
C HIS A 156 -2.89 -15.27 -6.51
N PRO A 157 -3.18 -16.36 -5.77
CA PRO A 157 -3.38 -17.70 -6.35
C PRO A 157 -4.61 -17.83 -7.27
N VAL A 158 -5.68 -17.07 -6.99
CA VAL A 158 -6.90 -17.03 -7.80
C VAL A 158 -6.78 -16.01 -8.94
N LEU A 159 -6.58 -14.72 -8.61
CA LEU A 159 -6.51 -13.63 -9.58
C LEU A 159 -5.55 -13.89 -10.76
N LYS A 160 -4.36 -14.45 -10.53
CA LYS A 160 -3.37 -14.70 -11.61
C LYS A 160 -3.82 -15.68 -12.68
N LYS A 161 -4.86 -16.47 -12.41
CA LYS A 161 -5.46 -17.46 -13.32
C LYS A 161 -6.69 -16.90 -14.05
N ASP A 162 -7.13 -15.68 -13.73
CA ASP A 162 -8.28 -15.07 -14.39
C ASP A 162 -7.94 -14.84 -15.88
N PRO A 163 -8.79 -15.26 -16.83
CA PRO A 163 -8.55 -15.07 -18.27
C PRO A 163 -8.25 -13.62 -18.67
N ILE A 164 -8.73 -12.63 -17.90
CA ILE A 164 -8.45 -11.21 -18.16
C ILE A 164 -6.96 -10.88 -17.99
N ILE A 165 -6.24 -11.59 -17.12
CA ILE A 165 -4.81 -11.39 -16.87
C ILE A 165 -4.01 -11.76 -18.12
N GLU A 166 -4.31 -12.90 -18.74
CA GLU A 166 -3.67 -13.33 -19.98
C GLU A 166 -3.94 -12.30 -21.10
N LYS A 167 -5.18 -11.84 -21.22
CA LYS A 167 -5.55 -10.82 -22.20
C LYS A 167 -4.85 -9.48 -21.94
N PHE A 168 -4.72 -9.08 -20.67
CA PHE A 168 -4.00 -7.87 -20.29
C PHE A 168 -2.51 -7.97 -20.61
N PHE A 169 -1.88 -9.13 -20.43
CA PHE A 169 -0.47 -9.33 -20.76
C PHE A 169 -0.21 -9.74 -22.22
N SER A 170 -1.23 -9.95 -23.04
CA SER A 170 -1.05 -10.24 -24.47
C SER A 170 -0.38 -9.08 -25.25
N THR A 171 0.25 -9.35 -26.38
CA THR A 171 0.85 -8.31 -27.26
C THR A 171 -0.20 -7.36 -27.88
N ASN A 172 -1.45 -7.79 -27.96
CA ASN A 172 -2.53 -7.00 -28.55
C ASN A 172 -2.91 -5.79 -27.70
N LYS A 173 -3.61 -4.82 -28.32
CA LYS A 173 -4.19 -3.68 -27.58
C LYS A 173 -5.26 -4.18 -26.61
N PHE A 174 -5.22 -3.68 -25.39
CA PHE A 174 -6.24 -3.97 -24.38
C PHE A 174 -7.52 -3.18 -24.68
N ASN A 175 -8.43 -3.80 -25.43
CA ASN A 175 -9.68 -3.17 -25.89
C ASN A 175 -10.90 -3.62 -25.06
N GLU A 176 -10.70 -3.87 -23.78
CA GLU A 176 -11.79 -4.27 -22.90
C GLU A 176 -12.70 -3.10 -22.55
N LYS A 177 -14.01 -3.37 -22.53
CA LYS A 177 -14.99 -2.35 -22.13
C LYS A 177 -15.05 -2.30 -20.61
N GLU A 178 -15.17 -1.08 -20.07
CA GLU A 178 -15.53 -0.91 -18.67
C GLU A 178 -16.83 -1.69 -18.40
N PRO A 179 -16.91 -2.47 -17.32
CA PRO A 179 -18.14 -3.19 -17.01
C PRO A 179 -19.27 -2.19 -16.74
N ASP A 180 -20.48 -2.44 -17.29
CA ASP A 180 -21.67 -1.57 -17.15
C ASP A 180 -22.05 -1.25 -15.70
N SER A 181 -21.52 -2.02 -14.75
CA SER A 181 -21.56 -1.73 -13.32
C SER A 181 -20.91 -0.39 -12.95
N ASN A 182 -20.21 0.33 -13.83
CA ASN A 182 -19.55 1.60 -13.51
C ASN A 182 -20.50 2.75 -13.14
N LYS A 183 -21.77 2.75 -13.60
CA LYS A 183 -22.80 3.64 -13.01
C LYS A 183 -22.98 3.32 -11.54
N LYS A 184 -23.05 2.03 -11.17
CA LYS A 184 -23.17 1.56 -9.78
C LYS A 184 -21.84 1.72 -9.01
N PHE A 185 -20.68 1.60 -9.66
CA PHE A 185 -19.34 1.71 -9.07
C PHE A 185 -18.93 3.13 -8.70
N LYS A 186 -19.22 4.11 -9.57
CA LYS A 186 -19.15 5.54 -9.20
C LYS A 186 -20.15 5.89 -8.09
N LEU A 187 -21.31 5.23 -8.06
CA LEU A 187 -22.26 5.36 -6.94
C LEU A 187 -21.73 4.74 -5.63
N PHE A 188 -20.88 3.71 -5.66
CA PHE A 188 -20.25 3.14 -4.46
C PHE A 188 -19.19 4.06 -3.84
N ARG A 189 -18.46 4.84 -4.65
CA ARG A 189 -17.53 5.87 -4.15
C ARG A 189 -18.25 7.06 -3.48
N ASN A 190 -19.52 7.27 -3.82
CA ASN A 190 -20.37 8.35 -3.32
C ASN A 190 -21.51 7.87 -2.40
N LEU A 191 -21.49 6.60 -1.98
CA LEU A 191 -22.55 6.06 -1.13
C LEU A 191 -22.34 6.60 0.30
N PRO A 192 -23.38 7.14 0.97
CA PRO A 192 -23.24 7.57 2.35
C PRO A 192 -22.77 6.38 3.19
N ASN A 193 -21.79 6.62 4.05
CA ASN A 193 -21.17 5.65 4.96
C ASN A 193 -22.17 4.67 5.61
N ASN A 194 -23.37 5.18 5.91
CA ASN A 194 -24.45 4.42 6.55
C ASN A 194 -24.98 3.22 5.74
N THR A 195 -24.75 3.14 4.43
CA THR A 195 -25.23 2.01 3.61
C THR A 195 -24.33 0.77 3.72
N PHE A 196 -23.05 0.94 4.07
CA PHE A 196 -22.13 -0.18 4.28
C PHE A 196 -22.50 -1.02 5.51
N LEU A 197 -22.94 -0.32 6.56
CA LEU A 197 -23.40 -0.90 7.83
C LEU A 197 -24.83 -1.46 7.75
N LYS A 198 -25.64 -1.04 6.75
CA LYS A 198 -27.00 -1.55 6.56
C LYS A 198 -26.96 -2.89 5.83
N GLY A 199 -27.55 -3.91 6.45
CA GLY A 199 -27.78 -5.20 5.84
C GLY A 199 -28.70 -6.05 6.72
N PRO A 200 -29.46 -6.98 6.15
CA PRO A 200 -30.37 -7.88 6.89
C PRO A 200 -29.65 -8.90 7.79
N GLU A 201 -28.32 -8.93 7.76
CA GLU A 201 -27.51 -9.94 8.42
C GLU A 201 -26.91 -9.39 9.73
N ASN A 202 -27.61 -9.65 10.82
CA ASN A 202 -27.14 -9.44 12.19
C ASN A 202 -26.14 -10.52 12.63
N GLU A 203 -25.20 -10.93 11.77
CA GLU A 203 -24.03 -11.66 12.26
C GLU A 203 -23.14 -10.65 12.98
N GLU A 204 -23.20 -10.64 14.32
CA GLU A 204 -22.47 -9.72 15.19
C GLU A 204 -20.98 -9.61 14.79
N LYS A 205 -20.37 -10.73 14.40
CA LYS A 205 -18.98 -10.78 13.92
C LYS A 205 -18.74 -9.96 12.65
N ILE A 206 -19.59 -10.08 11.64
CA ILE A 206 -19.48 -9.35 10.37
C ILE A 206 -19.73 -7.85 10.59
N LEU A 207 -20.74 -7.51 11.38
CA LEU A 207 -21.02 -6.11 11.73
C LEU A 207 -19.82 -5.48 12.46
N ASN A 208 -19.24 -6.18 13.44
CA ASN A 208 -18.05 -5.72 14.15
C ASN A 208 -16.85 -5.52 13.20
N GLN A 209 -16.65 -6.40 12.22
CA GLN A 209 -15.60 -6.22 11.20
C GLN A 209 -15.84 -4.98 10.34
N LYS A 210 -17.09 -4.77 9.89
CA LYS A 210 -17.46 -3.57 9.12
C LYS A 210 -17.24 -2.28 9.91
N LEU A 211 -17.63 -2.26 11.19
CA LEU A 211 -17.40 -1.12 12.08
C LEU A 211 -15.91 -0.83 12.27
N LYS A 212 -15.07 -1.87 12.45
CA LYS A 212 -13.61 -1.72 12.54
C LYS A 212 -13.02 -1.10 11.27
N ILE A 213 -13.45 -1.55 10.08
CA ILE A 213 -13.02 -1.01 8.79
C ILE A 213 -13.37 0.48 8.67
N GLU A 214 -14.58 0.87 9.09
CA GLU A 214 -15.03 2.25 9.02
C GLU A 214 -14.31 3.16 10.02
N LEU A 215 -14.13 2.67 11.26
CA LEU A 215 -13.34 3.35 12.28
C LEU A 215 -11.91 3.59 11.80
N LEU A 216 -11.26 2.55 11.27
CA LEU A 216 -9.90 2.67 10.75
C LEU A 216 -9.81 3.66 9.59
N SER A 217 -10.76 3.62 8.64
CA SER A 217 -10.83 4.58 7.54
C SER A 217 -10.91 6.02 8.05
N ASN A 218 -11.71 6.28 9.09
CA ASN A 218 -11.83 7.61 9.69
C ASN A 218 -10.56 8.01 10.47
N GLN A 219 -9.94 7.08 11.19
CA GLN A 219 -8.67 7.32 11.89
C GLN A 219 -7.54 7.66 10.92
N LEU A 220 -7.43 6.96 9.79
CA LEU A 220 -6.44 7.27 8.75
C LEU A 220 -6.68 8.64 8.10
N LYS A 221 -7.94 9.02 7.86
CA LYS A 221 -8.27 10.39 7.38
C LYS A 221 -7.85 11.46 8.38
N THR A 222 -8.08 11.21 9.67
CA THR A 222 -7.62 12.12 10.74
C THR A 222 -6.10 12.18 10.79
N LEU A 223 -5.41 11.04 10.66
CA LEU A 223 -3.95 10.97 10.60
C LEU A 223 -3.41 11.82 9.45
N ILE A 224 -3.95 11.70 8.24
CA ILE A 224 -3.55 12.53 7.08
C ILE A 224 -3.65 14.02 7.42
N LYS A 225 -4.77 14.47 8.02
CA LYS A 225 -4.94 15.89 8.41
C LYS A 225 -3.90 16.35 9.44
N VAL A 226 -3.57 15.50 10.40
CA VAL A 226 -2.52 15.78 11.40
C VAL A 226 -1.15 15.87 10.73
N LEU A 227 -0.84 14.96 9.81
CA LEU A 227 0.41 14.97 9.05
C LEU A 227 0.53 16.21 8.12
N GLU A 228 -0.56 16.64 7.48
CA GLU A 228 -0.59 17.88 6.70
C GLU A 228 -0.36 19.12 7.58
N THR A 229 -0.92 19.12 8.79
CA THR A 229 -0.69 20.19 9.78
C THR A 229 0.77 20.20 10.22
N LEU A 230 1.38 19.02 10.41
CA LEU A 230 2.79 18.89 10.74
C LEU A 230 3.68 19.45 9.62
N LEU A 231 3.39 19.16 8.35
CA LEU A 231 4.07 19.77 7.21
C LEU A 231 3.94 21.30 7.22
N LYS A 232 2.75 21.84 7.49
CA LYS A 232 2.55 23.28 7.60
C LYS A 232 3.43 23.89 8.71
N ASN A 233 3.43 23.28 9.90
CA ASN A 233 4.21 23.74 11.05
C ASN A 233 5.72 23.70 10.79
N GLN A 234 6.21 22.66 10.09
CA GLN A 234 7.61 22.58 9.70
C GLN A 234 8.00 23.69 8.71
N LYS A 235 7.13 24.05 7.77
CA LYS A 235 7.35 25.17 6.86
C LYS A 235 7.41 26.50 7.62
N GLU A 236 6.54 26.69 8.59
CA GLU A 236 6.57 27.85 9.49
C GLU A 236 7.87 27.90 10.31
N CYS A 237 8.33 26.76 10.84
CA CYS A 237 9.62 26.66 11.54
C CYS A 237 10.81 27.05 10.64
N ILE A 238 10.82 26.65 9.37
CA ILE A 238 11.85 27.10 8.41
C ILE A 238 11.79 28.62 8.20
N SER A 239 10.59 29.20 8.19
CA SER A 239 10.40 30.66 8.08
C SER A 239 10.90 31.40 9.32
N THR A 240 10.68 30.86 10.53
CA THR A 240 11.18 31.49 11.75
C THR A 240 12.71 31.44 11.81
N TYR A 241 13.34 30.37 11.33
CA TYR A 241 14.79 30.34 11.14
C TYR A 241 15.27 31.45 10.19
N ASP A 242 14.53 31.72 9.11
CA ASP A 242 14.84 32.82 8.19
C ASP A 242 14.84 34.17 8.90
N ASP A 243 13.84 34.43 9.73
CA ASP A 243 13.73 35.69 10.46
C ASP A 243 14.82 35.84 11.51
N VAL A 244 15.18 34.77 12.23
CA VAL A 244 16.32 34.74 13.16
C VAL A 244 17.64 35.02 12.43
N ILE A 245 17.86 34.44 11.26
CA ILE A 245 19.08 34.68 10.48
C ILE A 245 19.14 36.14 9.99
N ARG A 246 17.98 36.73 9.61
CA ARG A 246 17.88 38.13 9.22
C ARG A 246 18.16 39.08 10.39
N THR A 247 17.62 38.81 11.57
CA THR A 247 17.89 39.65 12.75
C THR A 247 19.37 39.59 13.14
N LEU A 248 19.98 38.41 13.16
CA LEU A 248 21.42 38.26 13.39
C LEU A 248 22.26 38.99 12.34
N SER A 249 21.84 38.98 11.07
CA SER A 249 22.51 39.73 10.00
C SER A 249 22.41 41.25 10.18
N ASN A 250 21.34 41.74 10.79
CA ASN A 250 21.20 43.16 11.10
C ASN A 250 22.05 43.56 12.30
N PHE A 251 22.14 42.71 13.33
CA PHE A 251 23.05 42.89 14.46
C PHE A 251 24.53 42.85 14.03
N GLU A 252 24.89 42.00 13.07
CA GLU A 252 26.25 41.97 12.49
C GLU A 252 26.62 43.30 11.82
N LYS A 253 25.64 44.06 11.30
CA LYS A 253 25.86 45.36 10.65
C LYS A 253 25.92 46.52 11.64
N SER A 254 25.29 46.42 12.81
CA SER A 254 25.55 47.37 13.89
C SER A 254 27.00 47.17 14.32
N LYS A 255 27.80 48.23 14.25
CA LYS A 255 29.25 48.22 14.55
C LYS A 255 29.50 47.97 16.04
N GLU A 256 29.30 46.73 16.48
CA GLU A 256 29.56 46.27 17.84
C GLU A 256 31.04 45.89 18.04
N GLU A 257 31.43 45.65 19.29
CA GLU A 257 32.77 45.18 19.64
C GLU A 257 33.11 43.86 18.91
N LYS A 258 34.40 43.71 18.52
CA LYS A 258 34.90 42.54 17.78
C LYS A 258 34.46 41.17 18.33
N PRO A 259 34.50 40.86 19.65
CA PRO A 259 34.08 39.56 20.18
C PRO A 259 32.57 39.30 20.02
N ILE A 260 31.73 40.32 20.16
CA ILE A 260 30.28 40.18 20.02
C ILE A 260 29.92 39.95 18.55
N SER A 261 30.51 40.73 17.65
CA SER A 261 30.36 40.55 16.20
C SER A 261 30.78 39.15 15.75
N PHE A 262 31.88 38.62 16.28
CA PHE A 262 32.32 37.25 16.03
C PHE A 262 31.30 36.19 16.48
N ASN A 263 30.76 36.32 17.70
CA ASN A 263 29.76 35.40 18.24
C ASN A 263 28.45 35.42 17.44
N ILE A 264 27.98 36.62 17.06
CA ILE A 264 26.79 36.80 16.21
C ILE A 264 26.97 36.08 14.87
N LYS A 265 28.14 36.28 14.22
CA LYS A 265 28.47 35.62 12.95
C LYS A 265 28.53 34.10 13.08
N SER A 266 29.09 33.62 14.19
CA SER A 266 29.18 32.19 14.49
C SER A 266 27.80 31.56 14.70
N ILE A 267 26.92 32.18 15.50
CA ILE A 267 25.53 31.70 15.71
C ILE A 267 24.77 31.71 14.39
N LYS A 268 24.87 32.79 13.61
CA LYS A 268 24.21 32.91 12.31
C LYS A 268 24.57 31.76 11.37
N THR A 269 25.87 31.44 11.26
CA THR A 269 26.36 30.33 10.43
C THR A 269 25.76 28.98 10.85
N VAL A 270 25.58 28.77 12.16
CA VAL A 270 24.97 27.56 12.72
C VAL A 270 23.48 27.51 12.41
N MET A 271 22.76 28.62 12.59
CA MET A 271 21.33 28.71 12.28
C MET A 271 21.08 28.49 10.78
N GLU A 272 21.90 29.05 9.90
CA GLU A 272 21.85 28.79 8.45
C GLU A 272 22.02 27.30 8.13
N LYS A 273 22.93 26.62 8.83
CA LYS A 273 23.17 25.19 8.66
C LYS A 273 22.01 24.34 9.17
N ILE A 274 21.44 24.67 10.33
CA ILE A 274 20.26 23.98 10.88
C ILE A 274 19.07 24.17 9.93
N LYS A 275 18.81 25.40 9.50
CA LYS A 275 17.75 25.70 8.52
C LYS A 275 17.93 24.91 7.22
N LYS A 276 19.16 24.82 6.70
CA LYS A 276 19.45 24.02 5.49
C LYS A 276 19.12 22.54 5.69
N ASN A 277 19.42 21.99 6.88
CA ASN A 277 19.06 20.62 7.23
C ASN A 277 17.54 20.45 7.35
N GLU A 278 16.84 21.34 8.06
CA GLU A 278 15.37 21.33 8.16
C GLU A 278 14.70 21.34 6.78
N LYS A 279 15.15 22.24 5.90
CA LYS A 279 14.64 22.34 4.53
C LYS A 279 14.90 21.08 3.70
N LYS A 280 16.00 20.37 3.94
CA LYS A 280 16.31 19.11 3.26
C LYS A 280 15.30 18.00 3.61
N TYR A 281 14.93 17.90 4.89
CA TYR A 281 14.08 16.80 5.38
C TYR A 281 12.59 17.09 5.37
N HIS A 282 12.18 18.37 5.34
CA HIS A 282 10.79 18.83 5.45
C HIS A 282 9.75 18.07 4.63
N LYS A 283 10.10 17.58 3.43
CA LYS A 283 9.16 16.80 2.62
C LYS A 283 9.36 15.29 2.74
N GLN A 284 10.60 14.85 2.96
CA GLN A 284 10.95 13.43 2.85
C GLN A 284 10.56 12.64 4.10
N ASP A 285 10.49 13.28 5.27
CA ASP A 285 10.19 12.59 6.53
C ASP A 285 8.74 12.06 6.59
N ILE A 286 7.75 12.87 6.21
CA ILE A 286 6.33 12.55 6.42
C ILE A 286 5.67 11.95 5.17
N HIS A 287 6.31 12.04 3.99
CA HIS A 287 5.70 11.66 2.73
C HIS A 287 5.27 10.19 2.67
N ASP A 288 6.11 9.28 3.18
CA ASP A 288 5.81 7.85 3.14
C ASP A 288 4.61 7.50 4.04
N LEU A 289 4.51 8.15 5.20
CA LEU A 289 3.35 8.03 6.10
C LEU A 289 2.07 8.60 5.48
N LEU A 290 2.16 9.68 4.70
CA LEU A 290 1.03 10.24 3.96
C LEU A 290 0.57 9.30 2.85
N ILE A 291 1.52 8.80 2.03
CA ILE A 291 1.24 7.82 0.97
C ILE A 291 0.54 6.62 1.58
N ILE A 292 1.17 5.91 2.51
CA ILE A 292 0.62 4.67 3.06
C ILE A 292 -0.76 4.88 3.69
N SER A 293 -0.97 5.98 4.42
CA SER A 293 -2.27 6.28 5.03
C SER A 293 -3.38 6.41 3.98
N ASP A 294 -3.12 7.13 2.89
CA ASP A 294 -4.08 7.31 1.81
C ASP A 294 -4.28 6.04 0.98
N GLU A 295 -3.20 5.28 0.70
CA GLU A 295 -3.28 3.97 0.04
C GLU A 295 -4.19 3.03 0.83
N TYR A 296 -4.03 2.97 2.16
CA TYR A 296 -4.85 2.12 3.00
C TYR A 296 -6.31 2.56 3.08
N ILE A 297 -6.62 3.86 3.01
CA ILE A 297 -8.01 4.32 2.87
C ILE A 297 -8.62 3.73 1.60
N GLN A 298 -7.90 3.78 0.47
CA GLN A 298 -8.39 3.23 -0.79
C GLN A 298 -8.48 1.70 -0.77
N LYS A 299 -7.51 1.00 -0.14
CA LYS A 299 -7.57 -0.45 0.06
C LYS A 299 -8.80 -0.83 0.90
N LEU A 300 -9.12 -0.08 1.96
CA LEU A 300 -10.34 -0.30 2.76
C LEU A 300 -11.61 -0.13 1.92
N ASP A 301 -11.64 0.83 0.99
CA ASP A 301 -12.77 0.99 0.08
C ASP A 301 -12.94 -0.20 -0.88
N SER A 302 -11.83 -0.82 -1.32
CA SER A 302 -11.87 -2.09 -2.06
C SER A 302 -12.42 -3.26 -1.22
N ILE A 303 -12.03 -3.34 0.06
CA ILE A 303 -12.60 -4.33 0.99
C ILE A 303 -14.11 -4.12 1.17
N LYS A 304 -14.58 -2.87 1.27
CA LYS A 304 -16.02 -2.57 1.32
C LYS A 304 -16.76 -3.09 0.08
N ILE A 305 -16.12 -3.03 -1.10
CA ILE A 305 -16.69 -3.61 -2.33
C ILE A 305 -16.84 -5.14 -2.20
N CYS A 306 -15.88 -5.83 -1.60
CA CYS A 306 -15.96 -7.27 -1.35
C CYS A 306 -17.16 -7.63 -0.45
N PHE A 307 -17.33 -6.91 0.67
CA PHE A 307 -18.50 -7.06 1.54
C PHE A 307 -19.82 -6.74 0.84
N ASN A 308 -19.84 -5.73 -0.04
CA ASN A 308 -21.03 -5.42 -0.83
C ASN A 308 -21.35 -6.52 -1.87
N ALA A 309 -20.33 -7.17 -2.44
CA ALA A 309 -20.54 -8.34 -3.29
C ALA A 309 -21.20 -9.48 -2.51
N ARG A 310 -20.74 -9.74 -1.28
CA ARG A 310 -21.37 -10.69 -0.35
C ARG A 310 -22.83 -10.34 -0.05
N THR A 311 -23.14 -9.08 0.28
CA THR A 311 -24.53 -8.63 0.50
C THR A 311 -25.42 -8.86 -0.72
N ARG A 312 -24.91 -8.70 -1.95
CA ARG A 312 -25.70 -8.97 -3.17
C ARG A 312 -26.01 -10.45 -3.35
N ILE A 313 -25.02 -11.31 -3.10
CA ILE A 313 -25.21 -12.77 -3.16
C ILE A 313 -26.25 -13.19 -2.13
N TYR A 314 -26.15 -12.67 -0.90
CA TYR A 314 -27.15 -12.91 0.13
C TYR A 314 -28.55 -12.48 -0.28
N ASN A 315 -28.72 -11.25 -0.78
CA ASN A 315 -30.03 -10.77 -1.20
C ASN A 315 -30.63 -11.66 -2.30
N THR A 316 -29.81 -12.07 -3.28
CA THR A 316 -30.24 -12.97 -4.37
C THR A 316 -30.63 -14.35 -3.85
N TRP A 317 -29.88 -14.86 -2.86
CA TRP A 317 -30.19 -16.12 -2.18
C TRP A 317 -31.49 -16.02 -1.38
N MET A 318 -31.70 -14.93 -0.63
CA MET A 318 -32.92 -14.71 0.15
C MET A 318 -34.17 -14.53 -0.73
N GLU A 319 -34.05 -13.82 -1.86
CA GLU A 319 -35.13 -13.73 -2.87
C GLU A 319 -35.50 -15.13 -3.42
N THR A 320 -34.50 -15.95 -3.71
CA THR A 320 -34.71 -17.33 -4.20
C THR A 320 -35.30 -18.23 -3.10
N SER A 321 -34.88 -18.06 -1.84
CA SER A 321 -35.41 -18.75 -0.66
C SER A 321 -36.89 -18.41 -0.44
N GLN A 322 -37.28 -17.15 -0.61
CA GLN A 322 -38.67 -16.74 -0.51
C GLN A 322 -39.53 -17.33 -1.64
N LEU A 323 -39.02 -17.36 -2.87
CA LEU A 323 -39.70 -18.02 -4.00
C LEU A 323 -39.83 -19.54 -3.79
N TYR A 324 -38.83 -20.17 -3.19
CA TYR A 324 -38.90 -21.59 -2.84
C TYR A 324 -40.03 -21.87 -1.84
N LYS A 325 -40.19 -21.04 -0.79
CA LYS A 325 -41.28 -21.18 0.19
C LYS A 325 -42.66 -21.08 -0.45
N THR A 326 -42.88 -20.08 -1.31
CA THR A 326 -44.19 -19.89 -1.97
C THR A 326 -44.52 -21.06 -2.92
N LYS A 327 -43.51 -21.60 -3.62
CA LYS A 327 -43.69 -22.77 -4.49
C LYS A 327 -43.93 -24.07 -3.71
N LEU A 328 -43.29 -24.24 -2.55
CA LEU A 328 -43.56 -25.36 -1.63
C LEU A 328 -45.02 -25.36 -1.17
N GLU A 329 -45.54 -24.19 -0.77
CA GLU A 329 -46.94 -24.03 -0.36
C GLU A 329 -47.92 -24.35 -1.51
N SER A 330 -47.62 -23.90 -2.73
CA SER A 330 -48.41 -24.21 -3.93
C SER A 330 -48.42 -25.71 -4.27
N LEU A 331 -47.27 -26.39 -4.13
CA LEU A 331 -47.14 -27.83 -4.34
C LEU A 331 -48.00 -28.59 -3.31
N ASN A 332 -47.91 -28.24 -2.02
CA ASN A 332 -48.70 -28.86 -0.96
C ASN A 332 -50.22 -28.67 -1.18
N ARG A 333 -50.66 -27.48 -1.64
CA ARG A 333 -52.06 -27.24 -1.99
C ARG A 333 -52.53 -28.11 -3.16
N THR A 334 -51.69 -28.27 -4.19
CA THR A 334 -52.01 -29.09 -5.37
C THR A 334 -52.10 -30.58 -4.99
N LYS A 335 -51.18 -31.05 -4.12
CA LYS A 335 -51.17 -32.42 -3.61
C LYS A 335 -52.42 -32.77 -2.79
N ASN A 336 -53.02 -31.77 -2.14
CA ASN A 336 -54.23 -31.93 -1.32
C ASN A 336 -55.54 -31.73 -2.11
N SER A 337 -55.48 -31.42 -3.42
CA SER A 337 -56.65 -31.23 -4.28
C SER A 337 -57.16 -32.56 -4.85
N TRP A 338 -58.48 -32.76 -4.87
CA TRP A 338 -59.14 -34.03 -5.23
C TRP A 338 -59.15 -34.32 -6.75
N LEU A 339 -58.88 -33.32 -7.60
CA LEU A 339 -58.76 -33.47 -9.05
C LEU A 339 -57.26 -33.54 -9.43
N PHE A 340 -56.73 -34.75 -9.54
CA PHE A 340 -55.29 -34.97 -9.62
C PHE A 340 -54.83 -35.24 -11.06
N GLU A 341 -54.28 -34.23 -11.73
CA GLU A 341 -53.62 -34.40 -13.02
C GLU A 341 -52.15 -34.78 -12.79
N GLN A 342 -51.83 -36.07 -12.93
CA GLN A 342 -50.55 -36.67 -12.55
C GLN A 342 -49.35 -36.04 -13.28
N GLU A 343 -49.56 -35.52 -14.48
CA GLU A 343 -48.56 -34.83 -15.31
C GLU A 343 -48.24 -33.42 -14.80
N SER A 344 -49.27 -32.67 -14.37
CA SER A 344 -49.13 -31.35 -13.74
C SER A 344 -48.37 -31.43 -12.42
N LEU A 345 -48.61 -32.49 -11.62
CA LEU A 345 -47.83 -32.69 -10.39
C LEU A 345 -46.36 -32.99 -10.70
N LYS A 346 -46.07 -33.90 -11.65
CA LYS A 346 -44.70 -34.24 -12.03
C LYS A 346 -43.92 -33.01 -12.49
N ALA A 347 -44.56 -32.11 -13.24
CA ALA A 347 -43.96 -30.84 -13.64
C ALA A 347 -43.64 -29.93 -12.44
N LYS A 348 -44.58 -29.76 -11.49
CA LYS A 348 -44.37 -28.95 -10.29
C LYS A 348 -43.31 -29.52 -9.34
N THR A 349 -43.22 -30.85 -9.21
CA THR A 349 -42.17 -31.49 -8.41
C THR A 349 -40.79 -31.30 -9.03
N LYS A 350 -40.67 -31.41 -10.36
CA LYS A 350 -39.41 -31.18 -11.06
C LYS A 350 -38.93 -29.73 -10.91
N GLU A 351 -39.83 -28.76 -11.09
CA GLU A 351 -39.53 -27.34 -10.90
C GLU A 351 -39.09 -27.03 -9.45
N PHE A 352 -39.72 -27.69 -8.47
CA PHE A 352 -39.34 -27.58 -7.07
C PHE A 352 -37.93 -28.15 -6.80
N ASP A 353 -37.60 -29.31 -7.37
CA ASP A 353 -36.29 -29.93 -7.23
C ASP A 353 -35.17 -29.07 -7.86
N GLU A 354 -35.42 -28.48 -9.04
CA GLU A 354 -34.50 -27.54 -9.69
C GLU A 354 -34.24 -26.30 -8.83
N LEU A 355 -35.28 -25.76 -8.18
CA LEU A 355 -35.13 -24.64 -7.26
C LEU A 355 -34.39 -25.01 -5.98
N ASN A 356 -34.61 -26.21 -5.44
CA ASN A 356 -33.89 -26.70 -4.28
C ASN A 356 -32.39 -26.83 -4.58
N GLN A 357 -32.04 -27.38 -5.75
CA GLN A 357 -30.65 -27.43 -6.21
C GLN A 357 -30.04 -26.03 -6.37
N LYS A 358 -30.79 -25.09 -6.96
CA LYS A 358 -30.37 -23.70 -7.09
C LYS A 358 -30.13 -23.04 -5.73
N LEU A 359 -31.01 -23.28 -4.75
CA LEU A 359 -30.90 -22.74 -3.40
C LEU A 359 -29.62 -23.24 -2.70
N LYS A 360 -29.36 -24.55 -2.76
CA LYS A 360 -28.13 -25.16 -2.22
C LYS A 360 -26.87 -24.59 -2.87
N LYS A 361 -26.90 -24.36 -4.19
CA LYS A 361 -25.77 -23.74 -4.90
C LYS A 361 -25.49 -22.32 -4.40
N GLN A 362 -26.53 -21.51 -4.24
CA GLN A 362 -26.40 -20.13 -3.75
C GLN A 362 -25.96 -20.06 -2.28
N GLU A 363 -26.43 -20.98 -1.44
CA GLU A 363 -25.97 -21.12 -0.07
C GLU A 363 -24.47 -21.46 -0.01
N ASN A 364 -24.02 -22.44 -0.81
CA ASN A 364 -22.60 -22.77 -0.92
C ASN A 364 -21.76 -21.60 -1.44
N GLU A 365 -22.25 -20.86 -2.43
CA GLU A 365 -21.60 -19.66 -2.95
C GLU A 365 -21.47 -18.57 -1.87
N PHE A 366 -22.53 -18.35 -1.09
CA PHE A 366 -22.52 -17.41 0.03
C PHE A 366 -21.54 -17.79 1.16
N ASN A 367 -21.46 -19.08 1.50
CA ASN A 367 -20.48 -19.57 2.47
C ASN A 367 -19.05 -19.40 1.95
N THR A 368 -18.82 -19.75 0.68
CA THR A 368 -17.50 -19.64 0.03
C THR A 368 -17.00 -18.20 -0.02
N ILE A 369 -17.85 -17.23 -0.39
CA ILE A 369 -17.46 -15.82 -0.41
C ILE A 369 -17.19 -15.29 1.01
N THR A 370 -17.94 -15.75 2.00
CA THR A 370 -17.73 -15.36 3.40
C THR A 370 -16.38 -15.84 3.92
N GLU A 371 -16.02 -17.09 3.66
CA GLU A 371 -14.70 -17.64 4.00
C GLU A 371 -13.57 -16.93 3.25
N THR A 372 -13.78 -16.61 1.97
CA THR A 372 -12.79 -15.90 1.15
C THR A 372 -12.52 -14.52 1.73
N ILE A 373 -13.56 -13.74 2.05
CA ILE A 373 -13.42 -12.42 2.67
C ILE A 373 -12.67 -12.50 4.00
N GLN A 374 -12.93 -13.53 4.81
CA GLN A 374 -12.22 -13.71 6.08
C GLN A 374 -10.72 -13.97 5.88
N LYS A 375 -10.34 -14.83 4.93
CA LYS A 375 -8.94 -15.11 4.59
C LYS A 375 -8.23 -13.86 4.08
N GLU A 376 -8.87 -13.14 3.16
CA GLU A 376 -8.34 -11.89 2.58
C GLU A 376 -8.19 -10.80 3.65
N LEU A 377 -9.13 -10.70 4.59
CA LEU A 377 -9.06 -9.74 5.69
C LEU A 377 -7.89 -10.05 6.65
N GLN A 378 -7.64 -11.33 6.95
CA GLN A 378 -6.49 -11.74 7.77
C GLN A 378 -5.16 -11.39 7.10
N GLU A 379 -5.02 -11.68 5.80
CA GLU A 379 -3.83 -11.32 5.04
C GLU A 379 -3.66 -9.80 4.96
N PHE A 380 -4.75 -9.06 4.76
CA PHE A 380 -4.75 -7.60 4.78
C PHE A 380 -4.28 -7.02 6.12
N GLU A 381 -4.76 -7.55 7.26
CA GLU A 381 -4.35 -7.08 8.59
C GLU A 381 -2.86 -7.33 8.85
N LYS A 382 -2.34 -8.48 8.40
CA LYS A 382 -0.91 -8.80 8.47
C LYS A 382 -0.09 -7.82 7.65
N LEU A 383 -0.41 -7.66 6.36
CA LEU A 383 0.29 -6.74 5.45
C LEU A 383 0.20 -5.29 5.95
N LYS A 384 -0.95 -4.86 6.47
CA LYS A 384 -1.10 -3.55 7.13
C LYS A 384 -0.07 -3.36 8.23
N THR A 385 0.08 -4.34 9.10
CA THR A 385 0.96 -4.21 10.25
C THR A 385 2.41 -4.13 9.82
N GLU A 386 2.81 -4.96 8.84
CA GLU A 386 4.15 -4.96 8.25
C GLU A 386 4.45 -3.63 7.53
N GLU A 387 3.61 -3.19 6.59
CA GLU A 387 3.85 -1.96 5.81
C GLU A 387 3.86 -0.70 6.70
N PHE A 388 2.98 -0.61 7.71
CA PHE A 388 2.99 0.54 8.63
C PHE A 388 4.19 0.52 9.57
N LEU A 389 4.64 -0.65 10.03
CA LEU A 389 5.83 -0.76 10.86
C LEU A 389 7.06 -0.30 10.08
N ASP A 390 7.22 -0.76 8.84
CA ASP A 390 8.32 -0.36 7.96
C ASP A 390 8.31 1.16 7.72
N ALA A 391 7.13 1.74 7.45
CA ALA A 391 6.98 3.18 7.23
C ALA A 391 7.32 4.02 8.48
N ILE A 392 6.87 3.57 9.68
CA ILE A 392 7.19 4.23 10.95
C ILE A 392 8.68 4.12 11.25
N GLN A 393 9.29 2.95 11.02
CA GLN A 393 10.72 2.76 11.21
C GLN A 393 11.51 3.71 10.31
N HIS A 394 11.18 3.77 9.02
CA HIS A 394 11.86 4.67 8.09
C HIS A 394 11.73 6.14 8.51
N TRP A 395 10.54 6.55 8.96
CA TRP A 395 10.32 7.89 9.50
C TRP A 395 11.19 8.18 10.74
N LEU A 396 11.27 7.25 11.68
CA LEU A 396 12.10 7.39 12.89
C LEU A 396 13.59 7.47 12.55
N GLU A 397 14.07 6.69 11.57
CA GLU A 397 15.45 6.76 11.08
C GLU A 397 15.78 8.15 10.51
N ILE A 398 14.87 8.71 9.71
CA ILE A 398 15.00 10.08 9.17
C ILE A 398 15.03 11.11 10.30
N LEU A 399 14.12 11.01 11.28
CA LEU A 399 14.07 11.92 12.42
C LEU A 399 15.35 11.86 13.25
N LEU A 400 15.87 10.66 13.50
CA LEU A 400 17.12 10.47 14.23
C LEU A 400 18.31 11.05 13.47
N GLU A 401 18.38 10.85 12.15
CA GLU A 401 19.42 11.44 11.31
C GLU A 401 19.37 12.98 11.34
N LYS A 402 18.15 13.53 11.29
CA LYS A 402 17.88 14.97 11.36
C LYS A 402 18.37 15.57 12.68
N GLU A 403 17.98 14.99 13.82
CA GLU A 403 18.41 15.46 15.15
C GLU A 403 19.92 15.30 15.37
N ASN A 404 20.50 14.17 14.96
CA ASN A 404 21.95 13.97 15.03
C ASN A 404 22.74 15.03 14.24
N LYS A 405 22.24 15.45 13.08
CA LYS A 405 22.86 16.53 12.30
C LYS A 405 22.74 17.88 12.97
N LYS A 406 21.67 18.13 13.71
CA LYS A 406 21.48 19.34 14.52
C LYS A 406 22.46 19.38 15.70
N ILE A 407 22.59 18.28 16.44
CA ILE A 407 23.58 18.14 17.53
C ILE A 407 25.00 18.42 17.01
N LYS A 408 25.41 17.76 15.92
CA LYS A 408 26.73 17.98 15.29
C LYS A 408 26.96 19.42 14.83
N ALA A 409 25.90 20.17 14.52
CA ALA A 409 26.02 21.59 14.17
C ALA A 409 26.34 22.44 15.42
N TYR A 410 25.67 22.17 16.54
CA TYR A 410 25.94 22.83 17.82
C TYR A 410 27.29 22.44 18.44
N GLU A 411 27.69 21.17 18.39
CA GLU A 411 29.01 20.75 18.88
C GLU A 411 30.15 21.49 18.17
N LYS A 412 30.05 21.62 16.83
CA LYS A 412 31.03 22.38 16.03
C LYS A 412 31.06 23.85 16.41
N TYR A 413 29.93 24.42 16.78
CA TYR A 413 29.83 25.79 17.26
C TYR A 413 30.52 25.99 18.61
N PHE A 414 30.26 25.12 19.59
CA PHE A 414 30.92 25.19 20.90
C PHE A 414 32.44 25.08 20.77
N ILE A 415 32.94 24.11 19.99
CA ILE A 415 34.37 23.96 19.73
C ILE A 415 34.96 25.22 19.05
N HIS A 416 34.21 25.87 18.16
CA HIS A 416 34.67 27.08 17.49
C HIS A 416 34.81 28.25 18.46
N ILE A 417 33.86 28.42 19.38
CA ILE A 417 33.90 29.46 20.41
C ILE A 417 35.00 29.21 21.44
N GLU A 418 35.16 27.98 21.92
CA GLU A 418 36.23 27.65 22.88
C GLU A 418 37.62 27.98 22.33
N LYS A 419 37.87 27.65 21.05
CA LYS A 419 39.14 27.96 20.39
C LYS A 419 39.40 29.46 20.27
N GLU A 420 38.37 30.26 19.99
CA GLU A 420 38.53 31.71 19.89
C GLU A 420 38.69 32.36 21.27
N ASN A 421 37.98 31.88 22.29
CA ASN A 421 38.19 32.33 23.66
C ASN A 421 39.62 32.05 24.13
N GLN A 422 40.18 30.87 23.85
CA GLN A 422 41.56 30.50 24.17
C GLN A 422 42.59 31.40 23.47
N LYS A 423 42.36 31.76 22.20
CA LYS A 423 43.22 32.72 21.49
C LYS A 423 43.17 34.10 22.13
N THR A 424 41.98 34.53 22.55
CA THR A 424 41.74 35.87 23.13
C THR A 424 42.35 35.99 24.53
N THR A 425 42.38 34.91 25.32
CA THR A 425 43.10 34.85 26.61
C THR A 425 44.61 34.83 26.40
N ALA A 426 45.12 34.05 25.44
CA ALA A 426 46.56 34.00 25.15
C ALA A 426 47.11 35.36 24.65
N THR A 427 46.32 36.14 23.91
CA THR A 427 46.74 37.49 23.47
C THR A 427 46.78 38.49 24.62
N LYS A 428 45.90 38.36 25.63
CA LYS A 428 45.88 39.22 26.81
C LYS A 428 47.00 38.91 27.81
N GLU A 429 47.53 37.67 27.83
CA GLU A 429 48.67 37.29 28.69
C GLU A 429 50.03 37.66 28.07
N SER A 430 50.07 37.94 26.77
CA SER A 430 51.27 38.34 26.02
C SER A 430 51.48 39.85 25.86
N THR A 431 50.53 40.66 26.32
CA THR A 431 50.56 42.13 26.36
C THR A 431 50.54 42.59 27.80
#